data_AF-A0A554NBN9-F1
#
_entry.id   AF-A0A554NBN9-F1
#
_cell.length_a   1.000
_cell.length_b   1.000
_cell.length_c   1.000
_cell.angle_alpha   90.00
_cell.angle_beta   90.00
_cell.angle_gamma   90.00
#
_symmetry.space_group_name_H-M   'P 1'
#
loop_
_entity.id
_entity.type
_entity.pdbx_description
1 polymer ?
#
loop_
_entity_poly.entity_id
_entity_poly.type
_entity_poly.pdbx_seq_one_letter_code
_entity_poly.pdbx_strand_id
1 'polypeptide(L)'
;MWRAHRSDPLGYGTDHHVLDYRHTDAGRDSYTTQGWDPERGPELMSDPAVVAGGALDYQAALDGTYPPQGTGAYALTPEVTVPYDPAVAEREGAMIPRRPLHEPHGSAADWGASGRWADATWTVEMRRALRTDHPGDTTRLRPGGVYDWAPAVHAGAGQRWHWVGSPHRLGLGTEPTSPAERYADRATITATRVPDAGRVDWNAVPEHTRTLVFPGVTAWRDLVTDHSRAAAVRELDVTIWELHDVDP
;
A
#
# COMPACT_ATOMS: atom_id res chain seq x y z
N MET A 1 2.00 -6.94 0.77
CA MET A 1 1.82 -5.59 0.19
C MET A 1 1.87 -4.57 1.31
N TRP A 2 2.70 -3.54 1.18
CA TRP A 2 2.65 -2.38 2.08
C TRP A 2 1.50 -1.43 1.68
N ARG A 3 0.76 -0.91 2.66
CA ARG A 3 -0.33 0.05 2.44
C ARG A 3 -0.21 1.22 3.43
N ALA A 4 0.12 2.40 2.91
CA ALA A 4 0.38 3.61 3.69
C ALA A 4 -0.65 3.87 4.82
N HIS A 5 -1.96 3.85 4.52
CA HIS A 5 -2.99 4.17 5.53
C HIS A 5 -3.58 2.95 6.25
N ARG A 6 -3.20 1.72 5.87
CA ARG A 6 -3.88 0.50 6.37
C ARG A 6 -2.97 -0.47 7.11
N SER A 7 -1.66 -0.39 6.91
CA SER A 7 -0.73 -1.37 7.48
C SER A 7 0.55 -0.71 7.99
N ASP A 8 0.96 0.40 7.40
CA ASP A 8 2.15 1.14 7.83
C ASP A 8 2.11 1.62 9.30
N PRO A 9 0.99 2.18 9.83
CA PRO A 9 0.96 2.63 11.22
C PRO A 9 1.13 1.51 12.24
N LEU A 10 0.96 0.26 11.82
CA LEU A 10 1.16 -0.92 12.65
C LEU A 10 2.51 -1.61 12.38
N GLY A 11 3.26 -1.17 11.36
CA GLY A 11 4.54 -1.78 10.97
C GLY A 11 4.41 -3.09 10.19
N TYR A 12 3.26 -3.33 9.55
CA TYR A 12 2.97 -4.56 8.81
C TYR A 12 2.80 -4.32 7.30
N GLY A 13 3.01 -5.39 6.52
CA GLY A 13 2.46 -5.53 5.18
C GLY A 13 1.27 -6.49 5.22
N THR A 14 0.29 -6.29 4.35
CA THR A 14 -0.86 -7.20 4.19
C THR A 14 -0.51 -8.31 3.19
N ASP A 15 -0.71 -9.58 3.53
CA ASP A 15 -0.49 -10.69 2.59
C ASP A 15 -1.77 -11.08 1.85
N HIS A 16 -1.66 -11.20 0.53
CA HIS A 16 -2.81 -11.41 -0.35
C HIS A 16 -2.44 -12.27 -1.54
N HIS A 17 -3.45 -12.96 -2.05
CA HIS A 17 -3.38 -13.68 -3.31
C HIS A 17 -4.56 -13.32 -4.21
N VAL A 18 -4.40 -13.60 -5.50
CA VAL A 18 -5.44 -13.41 -6.52
C VAL A 18 -5.69 -14.77 -7.15
N LEU A 19 -6.89 -15.30 -6.95
CA LEU A 19 -7.38 -16.52 -7.59
C LEU A 19 -8.67 -16.18 -8.35
N ASP A 20 -9.83 -16.64 -7.87
CA ASP A 20 -11.15 -16.23 -8.35
C ASP A 20 -11.49 -14.79 -7.95
N TYR A 21 -10.99 -14.37 -6.80
CA TYR A 21 -11.08 -13.01 -6.29
C TYR A 21 -9.75 -12.62 -5.61
N ARG A 22 -9.68 -11.37 -5.13
CA ARG A 22 -8.59 -10.94 -4.26
C ARG A 22 -8.91 -11.37 -2.84
N HIS A 23 -8.13 -12.30 -2.33
CA HIS A 23 -8.26 -12.79 -0.97
C HIS A 23 -7.09 -12.29 -0.13
N THR A 24 -7.32 -12.30 1.17
CA THR A 24 -6.26 -12.20 2.17
C THR A 24 -5.88 -13.62 2.56
N ASP A 25 -4.60 -13.83 2.87
CA ASP A 25 -4.13 -15.11 3.40
C ASP A 25 -4.80 -15.44 4.74
N ALA A 26 -4.63 -16.69 5.22
CA ALA A 26 -5.29 -17.13 6.43
C ALA A 26 -4.95 -16.24 7.64
N GLY A 27 -5.94 -16.03 8.51
CA GLY A 27 -5.85 -15.16 9.68
C GLY A 27 -6.64 -13.86 9.49
N ARG A 28 -6.07 -12.74 9.93
CA ARG A 28 -6.73 -11.43 9.90
C ARG A 28 -5.76 -10.34 9.45
N ASP A 29 -6.23 -9.50 8.53
CA ASP A 29 -5.53 -8.31 8.04
C ASP A 29 -5.35 -7.23 9.11
N SER A 30 -4.65 -6.15 8.76
CA SER A 30 -4.32 -5.05 9.68
C SER A 30 -5.40 -3.96 9.81
N TYR A 31 -6.56 -4.14 9.16
CA TYR A 31 -7.62 -3.12 9.11
C TYR A 31 -9.01 -3.74 8.98
N THR A 32 -10.01 -3.00 9.46
CA THR A 32 -11.43 -3.26 9.19
C THR A 32 -12.04 -2.11 8.37
N THR A 33 -13.32 -2.21 8.07
CA THR A 33 -14.12 -1.10 7.54
C THR A 33 -15.25 -0.85 8.53
N GLN A 34 -15.24 0.31 9.18
CA GLN A 34 -16.37 0.71 10.01
C GLN A 34 -17.59 1.06 9.15
N GLY A 35 -18.77 0.79 9.68
CA GLY A 35 -20.03 1.23 9.09
C GLY A 35 -20.15 2.74 9.05
N TRP A 36 -21.08 3.23 8.23
CA TRP A 36 -21.53 4.60 8.24
C TRP A 36 -23.05 4.61 8.20
N ASP A 37 -23.65 5.29 9.17
CA ASP A 37 -25.08 5.49 9.30
C ASP A 37 -25.38 6.98 9.06
N PRO A 38 -26.34 7.35 8.19
CA PRO A 38 -26.64 8.76 7.91
C PRO A 38 -27.09 9.58 9.12
N GLU A 39 -27.69 8.95 10.13
CA GLU A 39 -28.24 9.62 11.30
C GLU A 39 -27.26 9.58 12.48
N ARG A 40 -26.46 8.52 12.58
CA ARG A 40 -25.57 8.24 13.71
C ARG A 40 -24.08 8.45 13.40
N GLY A 41 -23.70 8.62 12.14
CA GLY A 41 -22.32 8.79 11.71
C GLY A 41 -21.53 7.46 11.66
N PRO A 42 -20.18 7.54 11.71
CA PRO A 42 -19.32 6.35 11.79
C PRO A 42 -19.41 5.67 13.17
N GLU A 43 -18.85 4.46 13.29
CA GLU A 43 -18.84 3.73 14.56
C GLU A 43 -17.84 4.30 15.56
N LEU A 44 -16.69 4.76 15.06
CA LEU A 44 -15.52 5.18 15.83
C LEU A 44 -15.03 6.55 15.36
N MET A 45 -14.42 7.29 16.29
CA MET A 45 -13.68 8.52 16.05
C MET A 45 -12.32 8.49 16.76
N SER A 46 -11.48 9.50 16.51
CA SER A 46 -10.24 9.65 17.28
C SER A 46 -10.57 10.11 18.70
N ASP A 47 -9.80 9.64 19.69
CA ASP A 47 -9.91 10.14 21.06
C ASP A 47 -9.65 11.66 21.08
N PRO A 48 -10.59 12.50 21.59
CA PRO A 48 -10.42 13.94 21.70
C PRO A 48 -9.20 14.39 22.50
N ALA A 49 -8.68 13.54 23.40
CA ALA A 49 -7.45 13.77 24.14
C ALA A 49 -6.19 13.63 23.26
N VAL A 50 -6.29 12.94 22.12
CA VAL A 50 -5.20 12.72 21.16
C VAL A 50 -5.36 13.61 19.92
N VAL A 51 -6.57 13.69 19.37
CA VAL A 51 -6.94 14.57 18.25
C VAL A 51 -7.99 15.56 18.73
N ALA A 52 -7.62 16.83 18.86
CA ALA A 52 -8.56 17.86 19.29
C ALA A 52 -9.84 17.86 18.44
N GLY A 53 -10.99 17.78 19.11
CA GLY A 53 -12.30 17.70 18.44
C GLY A 53 -12.60 16.35 17.78
N GLY A 54 -11.90 15.27 18.16
CA GLY A 54 -12.23 13.88 17.81
C GLY A 54 -12.12 13.49 16.33
N ALA A 55 -11.73 14.43 15.46
CA ALA A 55 -11.64 14.23 14.02
C ALA A 55 -10.48 15.06 13.44
N LEU A 56 -9.87 14.53 12.38
CA LEU A 56 -8.91 15.26 11.58
C LEU A 56 -9.62 16.41 10.85
N ASP A 57 -8.84 17.38 10.39
CA ASP A 57 -9.31 18.47 9.54
C ASP A 57 -8.99 18.14 8.08
N TYR A 58 -10.01 18.22 7.22
CA TYR A 58 -9.88 17.86 5.82
C TYR A 58 -8.88 18.74 5.06
N GLN A 59 -8.91 20.06 5.27
CA GLN A 59 -8.00 20.99 4.59
C GLN A 59 -6.58 20.81 5.07
N ALA A 60 -6.38 20.66 6.39
CA ALA A 60 -5.06 20.36 6.94
C ALA A 60 -4.47 19.05 6.40
N ALA A 61 -5.32 18.04 6.10
CA ALA A 61 -4.88 16.80 5.48
C ALA A 61 -4.47 16.99 4.00
N LEU A 62 -5.19 17.81 3.23
CA LEU A 62 -4.82 18.16 1.87
C LEU A 62 -3.51 18.97 1.83
N ASP A 63 -3.35 19.90 2.76
CA ASP A 63 -2.16 20.74 2.89
C ASP A 63 -0.93 19.98 3.43
N GLY A 64 -1.07 18.70 3.78
CA GLY A 64 0.02 17.88 4.32
C GLY A 64 0.47 18.32 5.72
N THR A 65 -0.42 18.95 6.49
CA THR A 65 -0.13 19.47 7.84
C THR A 65 -0.05 18.35 8.88
N TYR A 66 -0.72 17.22 8.64
CA TYR A 66 -0.57 16.03 9.47
C TYR A 66 0.76 15.33 9.20
N PRO A 67 1.38 14.73 10.23
CA PRO A 67 2.60 13.95 10.02
C PRO A 67 2.37 12.87 8.95
N PRO A 68 3.43 12.49 8.20
CA PRO A 68 3.35 11.41 7.23
C PRO A 68 2.74 10.15 7.84
N GLN A 69 1.96 9.44 7.02
CA GLN A 69 1.32 8.17 7.39
C GLN A 69 2.38 7.24 8.01
N GLY A 70 2.08 6.66 9.18
CA GLY A 70 3.00 5.83 9.96
C GLY A 70 3.34 6.36 11.35
N THR A 71 3.06 7.63 11.65
CA THR A 71 3.31 8.22 12.97
C THR A 71 2.12 9.06 13.48
N GLY A 72 1.84 8.98 14.78
CA GLY A 72 0.88 9.86 15.45
C GLY A 72 -0.60 9.58 15.16
N ALA A 73 -1.41 10.63 15.21
CA ALA A 73 -2.87 10.55 15.37
C ALA A 73 -3.68 10.49 14.06
N TYR A 74 -3.02 10.20 12.94
CA TYR A 74 -3.66 10.12 11.61
C TYR A 74 -4.49 8.85 11.41
N ALA A 75 -4.09 7.75 12.05
CA ALA A 75 -4.76 6.45 11.93
C ALA A 75 -5.62 6.14 13.16
N LEU A 76 -6.75 5.47 12.93
CA LEU A 76 -7.61 4.97 13.99
C LEU A 76 -7.06 3.63 14.52
N THR A 77 -6.03 3.67 15.36
CA THR A 77 -5.50 2.48 16.06
C THR A 77 -6.23 2.26 17.38
N PRO A 78 -6.23 1.03 17.95
CA PRO A 78 -6.99 0.73 19.16
C PRO A 78 -6.67 1.65 20.36
N GLU A 79 -5.45 2.18 20.42
CA GLU A 79 -4.96 3.03 21.51
C GLU A 79 -5.47 4.48 21.43
N VAL A 80 -5.98 4.91 20.26
CA VAL A 80 -6.33 6.32 19.98
C VAL A 80 -7.76 6.48 19.48
N THR A 81 -8.60 5.46 19.64
CA THR A 81 -10.00 5.44 19.14
C THR A 81 -11.02 5.30 20.25
N VAL A 82 -12.13 6.01 20.10
CA VAL A 82 -13.33 5.93 20.97
C VAL A 82 -14.60 5.83 20.12
N PRO A 83 -15.76 5.43 20.68
CA PRO A 83 -17.03 5.51 19.96
C PRO A 83 -17.31 6.92 19.45
N TYR A 84 -17.89 7.03 18.25
CA TYR A 84 -18.24 8.33 17.68
C TYR A 84 -19.23 9.09 18.56
N ASP A 85 -18.95 10.38 18.78
CA ASP A 85 -19.83 11.34 19.44
C ASP A 85 -20.05 12.55 18.52
N PRO A 86 -21.26 12.73 17.96
CA PRO A 86 -21.55 13.86 17.07
C PRO A 86 -21.39 15.21 17.77
N ALA A 87 -21.62 15.30 19.10
CA ALA A 87 -21.43 16.55 19.83
C ALA A 87 -19.96 17.00 19.89
N VAL A 88 -19.01 16.09 19.58
CA VAL A 88 -17.57 16.35 19.61
C VAL A 88 -17.00 16.47 18.21
N ALA A 89 -17.29 15.51 17.34
CA ALA A 89 -16.61 15.36 16.06
C ALA A 89 -17.41 15.92 14.87
N GLU A 90 -18.70 16.23 15.03
CA GLU A 90 -19.52 16.74 13.94
C GLU A 90 -19.30 18.25 13.74
N ARG A 91 -18.53 18.57 12.70
CA ARG A 91 -18.33 19.93 12.20
C ARG A 91 -17.98 19.89 10.72
N GLU A 92 -18.19 21.01 10.04
CA GLU A 92 -17.74 21.18 8.66
C GLU A 92 -16.23 20.95 8.56
N GLY A 93 -15.80 20.15 7.57
CA GLY A 93 -14.40 19.78 7.39
C GLY A 93 -13.87 18.70 8.32
N ALA A 94 -14.68 18.14 9.22
CA ALA A 94 -14.29 16.98 10.03
C ALA A 94 -14.05 15.75 9.15
N MET A 95 -12.88 15.12 9.32
CA MET A 95 -12.48 13.93 8.59
C MET A 95 -12.16 12.79 9.56
N ILE A 96 -12.91 11.70 9.45
CA ILE A 96 -12.70 10.48 10.23
C ILE A 96 -12.27 9.36 9.27
N PRO A 97 -11.11 8.70 9.50
CA PRO A 97 -10.68 7.59 8.67
C PRO A 97 -11.70 6.43 8.65
N ARG A 98 -12.10 5.98 7.45
CA ARG A 98 -13.02 4.83 7.31
C ARG A 98 -12.42 3.49 7.76
N ARG A 99 -11.10 3.40 7.95
CA ARG A 99 -10.39 2.14 8.22
C ARG A 99 -9.77 2.16 9.62
N PRO A 100 -10.49 1.67 10.65
CA PRO A 100 -9.88 1.33 11.92
C PRO A 100 -8.84 0.23 11.73
N LEU A 101 -7.72 0.38 12.40
CA LEU A 101 -6.58 -0.52 12.34
C LEU A 101 -6.56 -1.43 13.56
N HIS A 102 -5.99 -2.61 13.39
CA HIS A 102 -5.78 -3.56 14.48
C HIS A 102 -4.62 -4.50 14.16
N GLU A 103 -4.02 -5.07 15.19
CA GLU A 103 -2.92 -6.01 15.01
C GLU A 103 -3.37 -7.23 14.16
N PRO A 104 -2.69 -7.48 13.02
CA PRO A 104 -2.94 -8.63 12.18
C PRO A 104 -2.39 -9.91 12.83
N HIS A 105 -2.88 -11.07 12.40
CA HIS A 105 -2.33 -12.36 12.83
C HIS A 105 -2.51 -13.45 11.78
N GLY A 106 -1.82 -14.58 11.96
CA GLY A 106 -1.77 -15.67 10.98
C GLY A 106 -0.88 -15.33 9.79
N SER A 107 -1.09 -16.02 8.67
CA SER A 107 -0.33 -15.80 7.42
C SER A 107 -0.46 -14.38 6.88
N ALA A 108 -1.62 -13.75 7.09
CA ALA A 108 -1.84 -12.34 6.74
C ALA A 108 -0.82 -11.36 7.39
N ALA A 109 -0.14 -11.77 8.46
CA ALA A 109 0.83 -10.98 9.22
C ALA A 109 2.31 -11.38 8.96
N ASP A 110 2.60 -12.24 7.98
CA ASP A 110 3.96 -12.75 7.73
C ASP A 110 4.97 -11.68 7.25
N TRP A 111 4.48 -10.50 6.87
CA TRP A 111 5.28 -9.36 6.41
C TRP A 111 5.30 -8.23 7.42
N GLY A 112 6.51 -7.80 7.79
CA GLY A 112 6.73 -6.47 8.35
C GLY A 112 6.99 -5.45 7.23
N ALA A 113 6.58 -4.21 7.42
CA ALA A 113 6.90 -3.15 6.49
C ALA A 113 6.83 -1.77 7.15
N SER A 114 7.61 -0.83 6.63
CA SER A 114 7.56 0.58 7.03
C SER A 114 7.85 1.48 5.84
N GLY A 115 7.12 2.57 5.70
CA GLY A 115 7.28 3.56 4.67
C GLY A 115 7.65 4.94 5.23
N ARG A 116 8.36 5.72 4.42
CA ARG A 116 8.64 7.13 4.70
C ARG A 116 8.49 7.93 3.43
N TRP A 117 7.77 9.04 3.53
CA TRP A 117 7.74 10.07 2.50
C TRP A 117 8.72 11.19 2.85
N ALA A 118 9.67 11.46 1.97
CA ALA A 118 10.60 12.59 2.08
C ALA A 118 11.09 12.96 0.68
N ASP A 119 11.33 14.25 0.43
CA ASP A 119 11.91 14.74 -0.83
C ASP A 119 11.19 14.21 -2.08
N ALA A 120 9.85 14.30 -2.06
CA ALA A 120 8.94 13.81 -3.10
C ALA A 120 9.08 12.30 -3.43
N THR A 121 9.63 11.51 -2.50
CA THR A 121 9.93 10.10 -2.70
C THR A 121 9.40 9.24 -1.56
N TRP A 122 8.76 8.13 -1.90
CA TRP A 122 8.45 7.06 -0.95
C TRP A 122 9.64 6.11 -0.86
N THR A 123 10.15 5.92 0.36
CA THR A 123 11.05 4.82 0.70
C THR A 123 10.28 3.79 1.50
N VAL A 124 10.23 2.54 1.03
CA VAL A 124 9.51 1.46 1.71
C VAL A 124 10.46 0.31 1.99
N GLU A 125 10.59 -0.05 3.25
CA GLU A 125 11.27 -1.25 3.70
C GLU A 125 10.24 -2.36 3.93
N MET A 126 10.50 -3.55 3.39
CA MET A 126 9.67 -4.73 3.61
C MET A 126 10.54 -5.90 4.07
N ARG A 127 10.05 -6.64 5.06
CA ARG A 127 10.75 -7.78 5.65
C ARG A 127 9.81 -8.97 5.81
N ARG A 128 10.34 -10.16 5.55
CA ARG A 128 9.70 -11.42 5.91
C ARG A 128 10.73 -12.52 6.09
N ALA A 129 10.36 -13.58 6.80
CA ALA A 129 11.17 -14.78 6.86
C ALA A 129 11.22 -15.47 5.47
N LEU A 130 12.37 -16.05 5.12
CA LEU A 130 12.48 -16.88 3.90
C LEU A 130 11.52 -18.08 3.96
N ARG A 131 11.33 -18.64 5.16
CA ARG A 131 10.35 -19.67 5.46
C ARG A 131 9.44 -19.15 6.56
N THR A 132 8.18 -18.92 6.24
CA THR A 132 7.14 -18.56 7.22
C THR A 132 6.64 -19.82 7.92
N ASP A 133 5.67 -19.72 8.81
CA ASP A 133 5.00 -20.90 9.39
C ASP A 133 3.80 -21.36 8.54
N HIS A 134 3.52 -20.68 7.43
CA HIS A 134 2.33 -20.88 6.58
C HIS A 134 2.70 -21.31 5.13
N PRO A 135 3.13 -22.57 4.89
CA PRO A 135 3.67 -22.99 3.59
C PRO A 135 2.64 -23.09 2.47
N GLY A 136 1.36 -23.18 2.81
CA GLY A 136 0.26 -23.23 1.84
C GLY A 136 -0.09 -21.87 1.25
N ASP A 137 0.14 -20.81 2.03
CA ASP A 137 -0.27 -19.45 1.68
C ASP A 137 0.93 -18.68 1.09
N THR A 138 2.11 -18.86 1.65
CA THR A 138 3.30 -18.08 1.26
C THR A 138 4.37 -18.94 0.59
N THR A 139 4.86 -18.45 -0.56
CA THR A 139 6.00 -19.07 -1.27
C THR A 139 7.22 -19.17 -0.35
N ARG A 140 7.73 -20.40 -0.19
CA ARG A 140 8.93 -20.73 0.58
C ARG A 140 10.19 -20.37 -0.19
N LEU A 141 10.93 -19.39 0.30
CA LEU A 141 12.22 -18.99 -0.24
C LEU A 141 13.36 -19.81 0.37
N ARG A 142 14.41 -20.04 -0.41
CA ARG A 142 15.60 -20.78 -0.01
C ARG A 142 16.84 -20.08 -0.58
N PRO A 143 17.94 -20.01 0.18
CA PRO A 143 19.23 -19.60 -0.38
C PRO A 143 19.57 -20.42 -1.63
N GLY A 144 20.11 -19.78 -2.66
CA GLY A 144 20.40 -20.36 -3.97
C GLY A 144 19.20 -20.44 -4.93
N GLY A 145 17.97 -20.19 -4.44
CA GLY A 145 16.77 -20.21 -5.27
C GLY A 145 16.65 -18.99 -6.19
N VAL A 146 15.90 -19.16 -7.29
CA VAL A 146 15.56 -18.10 -8.25
C VAL A 146 14.04 -18.00 -8.31
N TYR A 147 13.49 -16.79 -8.16
CA TYR A 147 12.05 -16.55 -8.01
C TYR A 147 11.55 -15.45 -8.93
N ASP A 148 10.30 -15.55 -9.38
CA ASP A 148 9.64 -14.43 -10.05
C ASP A 148 9.32 -13.32 -9.05
N TRP A 149 9.66 -12.09 -9.43
CA TRP A 149 9.40 -10.89 -8.67
C TRP A 149 9.01 -9.76 -9.61
N ALA A 150 7.90 -9.09 -9.33
CA ALA A 150 7.43 -7.94 -10.07
C ALA A 150 6.86 -6.89 -9.10
N PRO A 151 7.29 -5.63 -9.16
CA PRO A 151 6.73 -4.58 -8.32
C PRO A 151 5.45 -4.00 -8.94
N ALA A 152 4.53 -3.54 -8.10
CA ALA A 152 3.41 -2.70 -8.49
C ALA A 152 3.23 -1.57 -7.47
N VAL A 153 3.01 -0.35 -7.97
CA VAL A 153 2.78 0.86 -7.15
C VAL A 153 1.39 1.37 -7.44
N HIS A 154 0.56 1.45 -6.41
CA HIS A 154 -0.82 1.96 -6.52
C HIS A 154 -0.86 3.42 -6.08
N ALA A 155 -1.54 4.25 -6.86
CA ALA A 155 -1.79 5.65 -6.54
C ALA A 155 -3.29 5.96 -6.61
N GLY A 156 -3.72 7.01 -5.92
CA GLY A 156 -5.12 7.44 -5.88
C GLY A 156 -5.98 6.74 -4.81
N ALA A 157 -6.93 7.50 -4.24
CA ALA A 157 -7.86 6.98 -3.24
C ALA A 157 -9.02 6.22 -3.91
N GLY A 158 -9.12 4.92 -3.66
CA GLY A 158 -10.26 4.10 -4.09
C GLY A 158 -10.25 3.68 -5.57
N GLN A 159 -9.44 4.30 -6.40
CA GLN A 159 -9.20 3.89 -7.77
C GLN A 159 -8.13 2.81 -7.86
N ARG A 160 -8.23 1.94 -8.87
CA ARG A 160 -7.29 0.83 -9.09
C ARG A 160 -6.15 1.22 -10.02
N TRP A 161 -5.78 2.50 -10.06
CA TRP A 161 -4.68 2.98 -10.89
C TRP A 161 -3.37 2.53 -10.28
N HIS A 162 -2.55 1.88 -11.11
CA HIS A 162 -1.30 1.32 -10.65
C HIS A 162 -0.29 1.25 -11.78
N TRP A 163 0.96 1.40 -11.40
CA TRP A 163 2.11 1.23 -12.25
C TRP A 163 2.73 -0.13 -11.97
N VAL A 164 3.07 -0.89 -13.00
CA VAL A 164 3.65 -2.23 -12.87
C VAL A 164 5.03 -2.29 -13.48
N GLY A 165 5.94 -3.00 -12.83
CA GLY A 165 7.24 -3.35 -13.39
C GLY A 165 7.16 -4.67 -14.17
N SER A 166 8.01 -4.80 -15.20
CA SER A 166 8.22 -6.08 -15.86
C SER A 166 8.71 -7.15 -14.87
N PRO A 167 8.30 -8.42 -14.98
CA PRO A 167 8.82 -9.47 -14.11
C PRO A 167 10.34 -9.62 -14.17
N HIS A 168 10.93 -9.96 -13.02
CA HIS A 168 12.34 -10.27 -12.84
C HIS A 168 12.51 -11.62 -12.17
N ARG A 169 13.63 -12.27 -12.46
CA ARG A 169 14.10 -13.43 -11.72
C ARG A 169 15.03 -12.95 -10.61
N LEU A 170 14.58 -13.02 -9.36
CA LEU A 170 15.35 -12.69 -8.16
C LEU A 170 16.12 -13.92 -7.68
N GLY A 171 17.45 -13.89 -7.79
CA GLY A 171 18.35 -14.90 -7.24
C GLY A 171 18.73 -14.61 -5.80
N LEU A 172 18.56 -15.58 -4.90
CA LEU A 172 18.99 -15.45 -3.50
C LEU A 172 20.43 -15.94 -3.33
N GLY A 173 21.40 -15.10 -3.70
CA GLY A 173 22.83 -15.46 -3.74
C GLY A 173 23.23 -16.25 -4.98
N THR A 174 22.42 -16.17 -6.04
CA THR A 174 22.69 -16.78 -7.36
C THR A 174 22.86 -15.66 -8.37
N GLU A 175 24.06 -15.55 -8.95
CA GLU A 175 24.40 -14.47 -9.88
C GLU A 175 23.89 -14.71 -11.32
N PRO A 176 23.67 -13.64 -12.12
CA PRO A 176 23.38 -13.77 -13.54
C PRO A 176 24.59 -14.36 -14.28
N THR A 177 24.36 -15.40 -15.07
CA THR A 177 25.39 -16.01 -15.92
C THR A 177 25.31 -15.41 -17.33
N SER A 178 26.01 -14.27 -17.50
CA SER A 178 26.17 -13.47 -18.72
C SER A 178 24.96 -12.67 -19.23
N PRO A 179 25.17 -11.54 -19.93
CA PRO A 179 24.10 -10.72 -20.52
C PRO A 179 23.32 -11.40 -21.66
N ALA A 180 23.80 -12.53 -22.19
CA ALA A 180 23.34 -13.09 -23.47
C ALA A 180 22.36 -14.26 -23.35
N GLU A 181 22.13 -14.83 -22.16
CA GLU A 181 21.34 -16.06 -22.02
C GLU A 181 19.98 -15.81 -21.36
N ARG A 182 19.05 -15.28 -22.15
CA ARG A 182 17.63 -15.07 -21.79
C ARG A 182 16.80 -16.35 -21.96
N TYR A 183 16.88 -17.30 -21.04
CA TYR A 183 15.83 -18.32 -20.86
C TYR A 183 15.66 -18.68 -19.39
N ALA A 184 14.48 -19.21 -19.06
CA ALA A 184 13.73 -19.00 -17.82
C ALA A 184 14.45 -19.28 -16.49
N ASP A 185 15.57 -19.96 -16.40
CA ASP A 185 15.95 -20.56 -15.11
C ASP A 185 16.96 -19.74 -14.29
N ARG A 186 17.24 -18.49 -14.70
CA ARG A 186 18.41 -17.74 -14.22
C ARG A 186 18.05 -16.39 -13.61
N ALA A 187 18.81 -15.98 -12.60
CA ALA A 187 18.63 -14.69 -11.95
C ALA A 187 18.92 -13.53 -12.91
N THR A 188 18.05 -12.52 -12.88
CA THR A 188 18.25 -11.22 -13.56
C THR A 188 18.65 -10.12 -12.58
N ILE A 189 18.36 -10.32 -11.28
CA ILE A 189 18.81 -9.50 -10.15
C ILE A 189 19.23 -10.43 -9.02
N THR A 190 20.26 -10.06 -8.26
CA THR A 190 20.78 -10.86 -7.14
C THR A 190 20.51 -10.16 -5.82
N ALA A 191 19.92 -10.86 -4.87
CA ALA A 191 19.78 -10.37 -3.50
C ALA A 191 21.15 -10.36 -2.80
N THR A 192 21.46 -9.26 -2.10
CA THR A 192 22.65 -9.17 -1.26
C THR A 192 22.39 -9.86 0.08
N ARG A 193 23.28 -10.78 0.47
CA ARG A 193 23.23 -11.37 1.82
C ARG A 193 23.72 -10.35 2.83
N VAL A 194 22.86 -10.02 3.79
CA VAL A 194 23.20 -9.18 4.94
C VAL A 194 23.40 -10.06 6.19
N PRO A 195 24.46 -9.83 7.00
CA PRO A 195 24.73 -10.65 8.19
C PRO A 195 23.70 -10.45 9.31
N ASP A 196 23.20 -9.22 9.47
CA ASP A 196 22.22 -8.84 10.48
C ASP A 196 21.06 -8.10 9.80
N ALA A 197 19.89 -8.71 9.80
CA ALA A 197 18.68 -8.14 9.20
C ALA A 197 18.15 -6.92 9.97
N GLY A 198 18.52 -6.74 11.24
CA GLY A 198 18.15 -5.57 12.04
C GLY A 198 19.03 -4.33 11.77
N ARG A 199 20.14 -4.50 11.04
CA ARG A 199 21.14 -3.45 10.78
C ARG A 199 21.65 -3.55 9.35
N VAL A 200 20.77 -3.33 8.39
CA VAL A 200 21.13 -3.29 6.97
C VAL A 200 21.79 -1.96 6.64
N ASP A 201 23.01 -2.00 6.11
CA ASP A 201 23.62 -0.85 5.44
C ASP A 201 23.13 -0.78 3.99
N TRP A 202 22.11 0.03 3.76
CA TRP A 202 21.49 0.18 2.44
C TRP A 202 22.47 0.75 1.39
N ASN A 203 23.51 1.49 1.81
CA ASN A 203 24.53 2.00 0.86
C ASN A 203 25.44 0.88 0.34
N ALA A 204 25.49 -0.26 1.03
CA ALA A 204 26.26 -1.42 0.60
C ALA A 204 25.47 -2.38 -0.30
N VAL A 205 24.17 -2.13 -0.51
CA VAL A 205 23.30 -2.93 -1.38
C VAL A 205 23.24 -2.27 -2.76
N PRO A 206 23.53 -2.99 -3.87
CA PRO A 206 23.42 -2.43 -5.20
C PRO A 206 21.99 -1.95 -5.50
N GLU A 207 21.88 -0.68 -5.90
CA GLU A 207 20.60 -0.12 -6.32
C GLU A 207 20.17 -0.70 -7.67
N HIS A 208 18.85 -0.81 -7.83
CA HIS A 208 18.26 -1.36 -9.04
C HIS A 208 17.04 -0.55 -9.47
N THR A 209 17.21 0.28 -10.50
CA THR A 209 16.16 1.14 -11.03
C THR A 209 15.34 0.41 -12.10
N ARG A 210 14.02 0.54 -12.02
CA ARG A 210 13.09 0.00 -13.02
C ARG A 210 12.06 1.02 -13.45
N THR A 211 11.86 1.08 -14.76
CA THR A 211 10.72 1.78 -15.35
C THR A 211 9.46 0.99 -15.05
N LEU A 212 8.45 1.68 -14.53
CA LEU A 212 7.11 1.14 -14.40
C LEU A 212 6.28 1.57 -15.62
N VAL A 213 5.36 0.71 -16.02
CA VAL A 213 4.38 1.01 -17.08
C VAL A 213 2.99 1.07 -16.48
N PHE A 214 2.17 1.97 -16.98
CA PHE A 214 0.75 2.00 -16.63
C PHE A 214 0.03 0.96 -17.51
N PRO A 215 -0.50 -0.15 -16.96
CA PRO A 215 -1.09 -1.21 -17.76
C PRO A 215 -2.56 -0.93 -18.08
N GLY A 216 -3.12 0.21 -17.64
CA GLY A 216 -4.51 0.54 -17.85
C GLY A 216 -4.85 0.66 -19.32
N VAL A 217 -5.73 -0.22 -19.79
CA VAL A 217 -6.36 -0.13 -21.10
C VAL A 217 -7.82 0.25 -20.86
N THR A 218 -8.24 1.38 -21.44
CA THR A 218 -9.65 1.77 -21.47
C THR A 218 -10.10 1.84 -22.92
N ALA A 219 -11.30 1.36 -23.21
CA ALA A 219 -11.89 1.60 -24.52
C ALA A 219 -12.37 3.04 -24.58
N TRP A 220 -12.08 3.73 -25.69
CA TRP A 220 -12.56 5.10 -25.90
C TRP A 220 -14.07 5.21 -25.67
N ARG A 221 -14.84 4.20 -26.14
CA ARG A 221 -16.28 4.12 -25.94
C ARG A 221 -16.63 4.21 -24.46
N ASP A 222 -16.08 3.34 -23.62
CA ASP A 222 -16.37 3.29 -22.18
C ASP A 222 -16.01 4.61 -21.50
N LEU A 223 -14.88 5.21 -21.90
CA LEU A 223 -14.42 6.50 -21.38
C LEU A 223 -15.38 7.65 -21.71
N VAL A 224 -15.99 7.64 -22.89
CA VAL A 224 -16.91 8.70 -23.29
C VAL A 224 -18.36 8.37 -23.06
N THR A 225 -18.78 7.16 -22.70
CA THR A 225 -20.21 6.84 -22.47
C THR A 225 -20.54 6.63 -21.00
N ASP A 226 -19.75 5.81 -20.31
CA ASP A 226 -20.11 5.25 -19.01
C ASP A 226 -19.19 5.74 -17.88
N HIS A 227 -18.26 6.64 -18.19
CA HIS A 227 -17.38 7.29 -17.21
C HIS A 227 -18.06 8.51 -16.57
N SER A 228 -17.84 8.73 -15.27
CA SER A 228 -18.42 9.87 -14.52
C SER A 228 -17.99 11.24 -15.07
N ARG A 229 -16.83 11.32 -15.73
CA ARG A 229 -16.32 12.52 -16.42
C ARG A 229 -16.44 12.44 -17.96
N ALA A 230 -17.33 11.60 -18.50
CA ALA A 230 -17.48 11.39 -19.94
C ALA A 230 -17.67 12.68 -20.75
N ALA A 231 -18.46 13.63 -20.26
CA ALA A 231 -18.68 14.92 -20.93
C ALA A 231 -17.37 15.73 -21.05
N ALA A 232 -16.65 15.91 -19.95
CA ALA A 232 -15.37 16.62 -19.91
C ALA A 232 -14.32 15.99 -20.85
N VAL A 233 -14.29 14.66 -20.96
CA VAL A 233 -13.39 13.98 -21.90
C VAL A 233 -13.80 14.24 -23.36
N ARG A 234 -15.09 14.19 -23.68
CA ARG A 234 -15.59 14.47 -25.04
C ARG A 234 -15.31 15.91 -25.46
N GLU A 235 -15.37 16.83 -24.50
CA GLU A 235 -15.15 18.26 -24.69
C GLU A 235 -13.66 18.64 -24.64
N LEU A 236 -12.78 17.68 -24.34
CA LEU A 236 -11.33 17.86 -24.17
C LEU A 236 -10.96 18.81 -23.01
N ASP A 237 -11.84 18.96 -22.03
CA ASP A 237 -11.59 19.73 -20.82
C ASP A 237 -10.61 19.03 -19.87
N VAL A 238 -10.50 17.69 -19.99
CA VAL A 238 -9.62 16.84 -19.18
C VAL A 238 -9.05 15.73 -20.04
N THR A 239 -7.73 15.55 -19.98
CA THR A 239 -7.02 14.46 -20.63
C THR A 239 -7.13 13.15 -19.84
N ILE A 240 -6.90 12.01 -20.50
CA ILE A 240 -6.85 10.70 -19.83
C ILE A 240 -5.77 10.64 -18.74
N TRP A 241 -4.73 11.46 -18.86
CA TRP A 241 -3.65 11.53 -17.87
C TRP A 241 -4.09 12.32 -16.64
N GLU A 242 -4.72 13.47 -16.81
CA GLU A 242 -5.30 14.26 -15.71
C GLU A 242 -6.44 13.50 -15.01
N LEU A 243 -7.17 12.65 -15.75
CA LEU A 243 -8.12 11.72 -15.13
C LEU A 243 -7.47 10.68 -14.23
N HIS A 244 -6.19 10.37 -14.43
CA HIS A 244 -5.46 9.32 -13.72
C HIS A 244 -4.35 9.86 -12.82
N ASP A 245 -4.17 11.17 -12.78
CA ASP A 245 -3.24 11.85 -11.91
C ASP A 245 -3.89 12.14 -10.55
N VAL A 246 -3.04 12.38 -9.56
CA VAL A 246 -3.42 12.45 -8.14
C VAL A 246 -4.05 13.80 -7.77
N ASP A 247 -4.12 14.75 -8.71
CA ASP A 247 -4.60 16.11 -8.52
C ASP A 247 -5.64 16.49 -9.61
N PRO A 248 -6.93 16.16 -9.40
CA PRO A 248 -8.01 16.32 -10.39
C PRO A 248 -8.67 17.70 -10.48
#